data_AF-A0A938XZS2-F1
#
_entry.id   AF-A0A938XZS2-F1
#
_cell.length_a   1.000
_cell.length_b   1.000
_cell.length_c   1.000
_cell.angle_alpha   90.00
_cell.angle_beta   90.00
_cell.angle_gamma   90.00
#
_symmetry.space_group_name_H-M   'P 1'
#
loop_
_entity.id
_entity.type
_entity.pdbx_description
1 polymer ?
#
loop_
_entity_poly.entity_id
_entity_poly.type
_entity_poly.pdbx_seq_one_letter_code
_entity_poly.pdbx_strand_id
1 'polypeptide(L)'
;MARPITNIKKSAPSEAEQQAEAIGVILKSLTENREAIVETVEILSHLHEIGVLAAVKALLIQRNEVGRLAIQQLNQPSMQHLIKNAMTAVQTIGSIQPDQLQRLLNGLTGALGQTGNQNAAANAPTLWELARSMKDPEVRTSLYAMIGILKGMGKSFQNDSRPVH
;
A
#
# COMPACT_ATOMS: atom_id res chain seq x y z
N MET A 1 60.29 -34.58 32.20
CA MET A 1 59.36 -33.56 32.72
C MET A 1 59.33 -32.40 31.71
N ALA A 2 58.18 -32.10 31.10
CA ALA A 2 58.04 -31.02 30.11
C ALA A 2 57.59 -29.71 30.81
N ARG A 3 58.19 -28.58 30.44
CA ARG A 3 57.86 -27.25 30.98
C ARG A 3 56.58 -26.68 30.35
N PRO A 4 55.76 -25.91 31.09
CA PRO A 4 54.50 -25.38 30.56
C PRO A 4 54.77 -24.23 29.59
N ILE A 5 54.00 -24.19 28.50
CA ILE A 5 53.95 -23.08 27.54
C ILE A 5 53.14 -21.94 28.17
N THR A 6 53.80 -20.84 28.53
CA THR A 6 53.22 -19.66 29.20
C THR A 6 53.07 -18.47 28.27
N ASN A 7 52.64 -18.67 27.03
CA ASN A 7 52.18 -17.54 26.22
C ASN A 7 51.30 -17.96 25.05
N ILE A 8 49.97 -17.87 25.23
CA ILE A 8 49.04 -17.85 24.10
C ILE A 8 48.84 -16.38 23.75
N LYS A 9 49.62 -15.85 22.82
CA LYS A 9 49.33 -14.55 22.21
C LYS A 9 48.10 -14.74 21.32
N LYS A 10 46.91 -14.38 21.83
CA LYS A 10 45.76 -14.12 20.97
C LYS A 10 46.11 -12.91 20.09
N SER A 11 46.49 -13.17 18.84
CA SER A 11 46.57 -12.11 17.84
C SER A 11 45.17 -11.54 17.65
N ALA A 12 44.98 -10.27 18.03
CA ALA A 12 43.78 -9.54 17.67
C ALA A 12 43.78 -9.42 16.13
N PRO A 13 42.69 -9.81 15.44
CA PRO A 13 42.65 -9.74 13.98
C PRO A 13 42.87 -8.31 13.53
N SER A 14 43.75 -8.14 12.54
CA SER A 14 44.07 -6.83 11.96
C SER A 14 42.81 -6.22 11.29
N GLU A 15 42.75 -4.90 11.15
CA GLU A 15 41.59 -4.23 10.52
C GLU A 15 41.29 -4.77 9.11
N ALA A 16 42.34 -5.18 8.38
CA ALA A 16 42.22 -5.82 7.07
C ALA A 16 41.57 -7.21 7.13
N GLU A 17 41.90 -8.02 8.15
CA GLU A 17 41.28 -9.33 8.37
C GLU A 17 39.81 -9.20 8.82
N GLN A 18 39.49 -8.21 9.65
CA GLN A 18 38.12 -7.92 10.07
C GLN A 18 37.26 -7.42 8.90
N GLN A 19 37.82 -6.59 8.02
CA GLN A 19 37.12 -6.16 6.79
C GLN A 19 36.89 -7.33 5.83
N ALA A 20 37.89 -8.20 5.64
CA ALA A 20 37.76 -9.38 4.79
C ALA A 20 36.67 -10.34 5.32
N GLU A 21 36.62 -10.55 6.63
CA GLU A 21 35.60 -11.38 7.27
C GLU A 21 34.19 -10.75 7.17
N ALA A 22 34.07 -9.44 7.40
CA ALA A 22 32.80 -8.73 7.25
C ALA A 22 32.26 -8.78 5.82
N ILE A 23 33.14 -8.60 4.82
CA ILE A 23 32.78 -8.75 3.40
C ILE A 23 32.34 -10.19 3.11
N GLY A 24 33.03 -11.19 3.65
CA GLY A 24 32.67 -12.60 3.52
C GLY A 24 31.30 -12.92 4.10
N VAL A 25 30.96 -12.38 5.27
CA VAL A 25 29.64 -12.54 5.90
C VAL A 25 28.54 -11.91 5.07
N ILE A 26 28.77 -10.70 4.55
CA ILE A 26 27.80 -10.01 3.67
C ILE A 26 27.61 -10.81 2.37
N LEU A 27 28.69 -11.24 1.72
CA LEU A 27 28.63 -12.05 0.50
C LEU A 27 27.86 -13.36 0.72
N LYS A 28 28.11 -14.03 1.85
CA LYS A 28 27.38 -15.26 2.21
C LYS A 28 25.89 -14.98 2.39
N SER A 29 25.52 -13.94 3.14
CA SER A 29 24.12 -13.56 3.36
C SER A 29 23.42 -13.16 2.06
N LEU A 30 24.08 -12.42 1.17
CA LEU A 30 23.56 -12.07 -0.16
C LEU A 30 23.36 -13.32 -1.04
N THR A 31 24.27 -14.29 -0.96
CA THR A 31 24.20 -15.53 -1.74
C THR A 31 23.10 -16.46 -1.23
N GLU A 32 22.96 -16.58 0.09
CA GLU A 32 21.88 -17.37 0.73
C GLU A 32 20.50 -16.76 0.48
N ASN A 33 20.40 -15.44 0.30
CA ASN A 33 19.14 -14.73 0.04
C ASN A 33 19.03 -14.21 -1.40
N ARG A 34 19.72 -14.85 -2.35
CA ARG A 34 19.85 -14.39 -3.74
C ARG A 34 18.49 -14.06 -4.37
N GLU A 35 17.49 -14.90 -4.19
CA GLU A 35 16.16 -14.73 -4.78
C GLU A 35 15.44 -13.49 -4.23
N ALA A 36 15.41 -13.33 -2.90
CA ALA A 36 14.83 -12.15 -2.25
C ALA A 36 15.55 -10.85 -2.62
N ILE A 37 16.88 -10.89 -2.80
CA ILE A 37 17.67 -9.73 -3.26
C ILE A 37 17.27 -9.35 -4.69
N VAL A 38 17.16 -10.33 -5.59
CA VAL A 38 16.76 -10.10 -6.99
C VAL A 38 15.36 -9.51 -7.06
N GLU A 39 14.40 -10.08 -6.33
CA GLU A 39 13.03 -9.59 -6.26
C GLU A 39 12.96 -8.16 -5.69
N THR A 40 13.75 -7.86 -4.65
CA THR A 40 13.84 -6.50 -4.10
C THR A 40 14.39 -5.51 -5.13
N VAL A 41 15.41 -5.91 -5.92
CA VAL A 41 15.97 -5.07 -6.99
C VAL A 41 14.94 -4.85 -8.10
N GLU A 42 14.15 -5.86 -8.46
CA GLU A 42 13.06 -5.73 -9.44
C GLU A 42 11.97 -4.77 -8.94
N ILE A 43 11.53 -4.90 -7.69
CA ILE A 43 10.58 -3.96 -7.07
C ILE A 43 11.14 -2.54 -7.09
N LEU A 44 12.39 -2.35 -6.67
CA LEU A 44 13.03 -1.03 -6.69
C LEU A 44 13.14 -0.47 -8.11
N SER A 45 13.37 -1.32 -9.11
CA SER A 45 13.41 -0.94 -10.52
C SER A 45 12.04 -0.49 -11.01
N HIS A 46 10.97 -1.23 -10.71
CA HIS A 46 9.61 -0.82 -11.05
C HIS A 46 9.19 0.47 -10.35
N LEU A 47 9.52 0.62 -9.07
CA LEU A 47 9.28 1.86 -8.32
C LEU A 47 10.09 3.05 -8.87
N HIS A 48 11.25 2.79 -9.48
CA HIS A 48 12.02 3.79 -10.20
C HIS A 48 11.31 4.19 -11.51
N GLU A 49 10.90 3.21 -12.32
CA GLU A 49 10.23 3.41 -13.62
C GLU A 49 8.95 4.23 -13.49
N ILE A 50 8.12 3.96 -12.48
CA ILE A 50 6.88 4.70 -12.23
C ILE A 50 7.10 6.02 -11.46
N GLY A 51 8.35 6.40 -11.19
CA GLY A 51 8.71 7.68 -10.57
C GLY A 51 8.48 7.78 -9.06
N VAL A 52 8.11 6.69 -8.38
CA VAL A 52 7.90 6.67 -6.92
C VAL A 52 9.20 6.98 -6.17
N LEU A 53 10.32 6.37 -6.57
CA LEU A 53 11.62 6.68 -5.94
C LEU A 53 12.04 8.14 -6.18
N ALA A 54 11.68 8.72 -7.33
CA ALA A 54 11.95 10.13 -7.62
C ALA A 54 11.09 11.05 -6.73
N ALA A 55 9.83 10.70 -6.50
CA ALA A 55 8.95 11.42 -5.59
C ALA A 55 9.46 11.36 -4.14
N VAL A 56 9.83 10.16 -3.65
CA VAL A 56 10.43 9.99 -2.31
C VAL A 56 11.74 10.78 -2.18
N LYS A 57 12.60 10.73 -3.19
CA LYS A 57 13.85 11.50 -3.23
C LYS A 57 13.58 13.01 -3.23
N ALA A 58 12.59 13.49 -3.98
CA ALA A 58 12.21 14.90 -4.00
C ALA A 58 11.69 15.39 -2.64
N LEU A 59 10.95 14.54 -1.91
CA LEU A 59 10.51 14.82 -0.54
C LEU A 59 11.69 14.89 0.45
N LEU A 60 12.68 14.01 0.31
CA LEU A 60 13.83 13.94 1.21
C LEU A 60 14.90 15.03 0.94
N ILE A 61 15.02 15.53 -0.30
CA ILE A 61 16.01 16.56 -0.68
C ILE A 61 15.55 17.98 -0.30
N GLN A 62 14.73 18.13 0.74
CA GLN A 62 14.13 19.39 1.21
C GLN A 62 15.14 20.53 1.57
N ARG A 63 16.45 20.33 1.37
CA ARG A 63 17.53 21.32 1.59
C ARG A 63 18.14 21.95 0.33
N ASN A 64 17.94 21.40 -0.87
CA ASN A 64 18.46 22.03 -2.10
C ASN A 64 17.37 22.85 -2.80
N GLU A 65 17.75 23.89 -3.56
CA GLU A 65 16.86 24.90 -4.15
C GLU A 65 15.64 24.36 -4.92
N VAL A 66 15.69 23.10 -5.37
CA VAL A 66 14.59 22.34 -5.99
C VAL A 66 13.39 22.15 -5.05
N GLY A 67 13.63 22.02 -3.73
CA GLY A 67 12.58 21.89 -2.72
C GLY A 67 11.69 23.13 -2.58
N ARG A 68 12.22 24.35 -2.82
CA ARG A 68 11.40 25.58 -2.80
C ARG A 68 10.44 25.65 -3.98
N LEU A 69 10.89 25.24 -5.17
CA LEU A 69 10.05 25.19 -6.37
C LEU A 69 8.94 24.13 -6.22
N ALA A 70 9.28 22.97 -5.65
CA ALA A 70 8.30 21.94 -5.33
C ALA A 70 7.29 22.42 -4.27
N ILE A 71 7.74 23.09 -3.20
CA ILE A 71 6.84 23.65 -2.17
C ILE A 71 5.95 24.75 -2.73
N GLN A 72 6.44 25.65 -3.60
CA GLN A 72 5.60 26.66 -4.24
C GLN A 72 4.53 26.04 -5.15
N GLN A 73 4.88 25.00 -5.90
CA GLN A 73 3.92 24.24 -6.70
C GLN A 73 2.90 23.51 -5.82
N LEU A 74 3.34 22.99 -4.66
CA LEU A 74 2.48 22.34 -3.68
C LEU A 74 1.62 23.32 -2.87
N ASN A 75 1.99 24.60 -2.84
CA ASN A 75 1.24 25.65 -2.16
C ASN A 75 0.25 26.35 -3.10
N GLN A 76 0.13 25.87 -4.34
CA GLN A 76 -0.96 26.27 -5.22
C GLN A 76 -2.31 25.82 -4.62
N PRO A 77 -3.38 26.62 -4.76
CA PRO A 77 -4.70 26.27 -4.22
C PRO A 77 -5.17 24.86 -4.64
N SER A 78 -4.91 24.49 -5.90
CA SER A 78 -5.23 23.16 -6.43
C SER A 78 -4.55 22.03 -5.67
N MET A 79 -3.32 22.22 -5.22
CA MET A 79 -2.60 21.20 -4.45
C MET A 79 -3.02 21.19 -2.98
N GLN A 80 -3.36 22.34 -2.40
CA GLN A 80 -3.95 22.40 -1.06
C GLN A 80 -5.25 21.58 -0.98
N HIS A 81 -6.09 21.65 -2.02
CA HIS A 81 -7.29 20.82 -2.13
C HIS A 81 -6.97 19.33 -2.24
N LEU A 82 -5.99 18.95 -3.05
CA LEU A 82 -5.56 17.55 -3.19
C LEU A 82 -5.04 17.00 -1.85
N ILE A 83 -4.18 17.75 -1.17
CA ILE A 83 -3.62 17.37 0.14
C ILE A 83 -4.75 17.24 1.17
N LYS A 84 -5.67 18.22 1.21
CA LYS A 84 -6.84 18.17 2.10
C LYS A 84 -7.69 16.93 1.83
N ASN A 85 -8.03 16.67 0.57
CA ASN A 85 -8.82 15.51 0.19
C ASN A 85 -8.12 14.19 0.53
N ALA A 86 -6.81 14.10 0.31
CA ALA A 86 -6.01 12.93 0.66
C ALA A 86 -6.00 12.70 2.19
N MET A 87 -5.77 13.73 2.98
CA MET A 87 -5.83 13.63 4.45
C MET A 87 -7.23 13.23 4.93
N THR A 88 -8.28 13.82 4.36
CA THR A 88 -9.66 13.44 4.66
C THR A 88 -9.94 11.99 4.29
N ALA A 89 -9.46 11.50 3.14
CA ALA A 89 -9.61 10.11 2.74
C ALA A 89 -8.90 9.16 3.72
N VAL A 90 -7.66 9.46 4.12
CA VAL A 90 -6.92 8.68 5.13
C VAL A 90 -7.66 8.65 6.46
N GLN A 91 -8.15 9.81 6.93
CA GLN A 91 -8.92 9.89 8.18
C GLN A 91 -10.22 9.11 8.09
N THR A 92 -10.91 9.17 6.95
CA THR A 92 -12.15 8.42 6.71
C THR A 92 -11.89 6.92 6.73
N ILE A 93 -10.87 6.45 6.01
CA ILE A 93 -10.47 5.03 6.00
C ILE A 93 -10.10 4.58 7.41
N GLY A 94 -9.31 5.38 8.14
CA GLY A 94 -8.92 5.09 9.52
C GLY A 94 -10.07 5.11 10.52
N SER A 95 -11.19 5.77 10.21
CA SER A 95 -12.39 5.78 11.05
C SER A 95 -13.30 4.55 10.90
N ILE A 96 -13.09 3.75 9.85
CA ILE A 96 -13.85 2.53 9.62
C ILE A 96 -13.38 1.45 10.60
N GLN A 97 -14.32 0.74 11.23
CA GLN A 97 -13.99 -0.38 12.11
C GLN A 97 -13.25 -1.50 11.34
N PRO A 98 -12.17 -2.09 11.87
CA PRO A 98 -11.37 -3.09 11.16
C PRO A 98 -12.18 -4.25 10.56
N ASP A 99 -13.14 -4.79 11.32
CA ASP A 99 -14.00 -5.89 10.87
C ASP A 99 -14.87 -5.51 9.66
N GLN A 100 -15.32 -4.24 9.61
CA GLN A 100 -16.12 -3.73 8.50
C GLN A 100 -15.25 -3.54 7.26
N LEU A 101 -14.06 -2.97 7.43
CA LEU A 101 -13.09 -2.82 6.35
C LEU A 101 -12.70 -4.18 5.76
N GLN A 102 -12.43 -5.17 6.61
CA GLN A 102 -12.09 -6.52 6.17
C GLN A 102 -13.24 -7.17 5.37
N ARG A 103 -14.49 -7.05 5.84
CA ARG A 103 -15.67 -7.55 5.12
C ARG A 103 -15.83 -6.89 3.74
N LEU A 104 -15.62 -5.57 3.65
CA LEU A 104 -15.69 -4.84 2.38
C LEU A 104 -14.60 -5.29 1.41
N LEU A 105 -13.35 -5.41 1.88
CA LEU A 105 -12.23 -5.86 1.06
C LEU A 105 -12.44 -7.30 0.57
N ASN A 106 -12.92 -8.20 1.43
CA ASN A 106 -13.24 -9.57 1.05
C ASN A 106 -14.38 -9.65 0.02
N GLY A 107 -15.39 -8.79 0.15
CA GLY A 107 -16.47 -8.69 -0.84
C GLY A 107 -15.96 -8.23 -2.21
N LEU A 108 -15.05 -7.24 -2.22
CA LEU A 108 -14.43 -6.73 -3.44
C LEU A 108 -13.53 -7.76 -4.12
N THR A 109 -12.69 -8.46 -3.37
CA THR A 109 -11.83 -9.53 -3.93
C THR A 109 -12.67 -10.69 -4.46
N GLY A 110 -13.73 -11.07 -3.75
CA GLY A 110 -14.70 -12.06 -4.20
C GLY A 110 -15.40 -11.66 -5.50
N ALA A 111 -15.79 -10.40 -5.64
CA ALA A 111 -16.38 -9.88 -6.88
C ALA A 111 -15.40 -9.93 -8.06
N LEU A 112 -14.17 -9.44 -7.87
CA LEU A 112 -13.13 -9.43 -8.91
C LEU A 112 -12.78 -10.85 -9.38
N GLY A 113 -12.69 -11.81 -8.46
CA GLY A 113 -12.43 -13.22 -8.78
C GLY A 113 -13.56 -13.88 -9.59
N GLN A 114 -14.81 -13.49 -9.37
CA GLN A 114 -15.97 -14.04 -10.10
C GLN A 114 -16.14 -13.43 -11.50
N THR A 115 -15.75 -12.16 -11.69
CA THR A 115 -15.79 -11.50 -13.01
C THR A 115 -14.68 -11.94 -13.97
N GLY A 116 -13.55 -12.43 -13.47
CA GLY A 116 -12.41 -12.87 -14.31
C GLY A 116 -12.68 -14.13 -15.15
N ASN A 117 -13.66 -14.97 -14.75
CA ASN A 117 -13.94 -16.26 -15.39
C ASN A 117 -15.17 -16.26 -16.31
N GLN A 118 -15.83 -15.12 -16.49
CA GLN A 118 -17.09 -15.05 -17.25
C GLN A 118 -16.90 -14.18 -18.47
N ASN A 119 -17.11 -14.74 -19.67
CA ASN A 119 -17.26 -13.99 -20.91
C ASN A 119 -18.55 -13.13 -20.82
N ALA A 120 -18.48 -12.02 -20.09
CA ALA A 120 -19.61 -11.16 -19.73
C ALA A 120 -20.37 -10.59 -20.94
N ALA A 121 -19.74 -10.59 -22.12
CA ALA A 121 -20.34 -10.11 -23.35
C ALA A 121 -21.19 -11.15 -24.11
N ALA A 122 -21.01 -12.45 -23.86
CA ALA A 122 -21.65 -13.50 -24.66
C ALA A 122 -23.06 -13.87 -24.19
N ASN A 123 -23.39 -13.65 -22.92
CA ASN A 123 -24.69 -14.00 -22.32
C ASN A 123 -25.10 -12.91 -21.31
N ALA A 124 -25.53 -11.75 -21.79
CA ALA A 124 -26.15 -10.76 -20.92
C ALA A 124 -27.42 -11.38 -20.29
N PRO A 125 -27.59 -11.34 -18.96
CA PRO A 125 -28.73 -11.95 -18.31
C PRO A 125 -30.03 -11.30 -18.77
N THR A 126 -31.03 -12.12 -19.05
CA THR A 126 -32.36 -11.65 -19.44
C THR A 126 -33.05 -10.91 -18.28
N LEU A 127 -34.02 -10.03 -18.59
CA LEU A 127 -34.79 -9.31 -17.56
C LEU A 127 -35.45 -10.25 -16.54
N TRP A 128 -35.82 -11.46 -16.97
CA TRP A 128 -36.39 -12.48 -16.08
C TRP A 128 -35.35 -13.13 -15.17
N GLU A 129 -34.14 -13.41 -15.68
CA GLU A 129 -33.03 -13.93 -14.86
C GLU A 129 -32.57 -12.89 -13.83
N LEU A 130 -32.55 -11.61 -14.19
CA LEU A 130 -32.34 -10.50 -13.25
C LEU A 130 -33.45 -10.44 -12.19
N ALA A 131 -34.72 -10.58 -12.59
CA ALA A 131 -35.83 -10.62 -11.65
C ALA A 131 -35.74 -11.83 -10.69
N ARG A 132 -35.21 -12.95 -11.18
CA ARG A 132 -34.97 -14.15 -10.38
C ARG A 132 -33.78 -13.98 -9.44
N SER A 133 -32.69 -13.37 -9.89
CA SER A 133 -31.49 -13.14 -9.07
C SER A 133 -31.77 -12.20 -7.89
N MET A 134 -32.71 -11.26 -8.02
CA MET A 134 -33.16 -10.44 -6.87
C MET A 134 -33.75 -11.26 -5.71
N LYS A 135 -34.22 -12.49 -5.97
CA LYS A 135 -34.70 -13.39 -4.90
C LYS A 135 -33.55 -14.07 -4.16
N ASP A 136 -32.36 -14.09 -4.73
CA ASP A 136 -31.17 -14.65 -4.09
C ASP A 136 -30.85 -13.89 -2.78
N PRO A 137 -30.57 -14.61 -1.67
CA PRO A 137 -30.25 -13.97 -0.39
C PRO A 137 -28.98 -13.11 -0.43
N GLU A 138 -27.97 -13.47 -1.21
CA GLU A 138 -26.72 -12.71 -1.35
C GLU A 138 -26.94 -11.41 -2.11
N VAL A 139 -27.67 -11.48 -3.24
CA VAL A 139 -28.04 -10.31 -4.05
C VAL A 139 -28.89 -9.34 -3.23
N ARG A 140 -29.85 -9.85 -2.47
CA ARG A 140 -30.72 -9.04 -1.62
C ARG A 140 -29.96 -8.34 -0.51
N THR A 141 -29.00 -9.02 0.11
CA THR A 141 -28.14 -8.45 1.16
C THR A 141 -27.30 -7.31 0.61
N SER A 142 -26.70 -7.49 -0.57
CA SER A 142 -25.94 -6.45 -1.27
C SER A 142 -26.80 -5.26 -1.68
N LEU A 143 -28.02 -5.49 -2.19
CA LEU A 143 -28.98 -4.43 -2.49
C LEU A 143 -29.37 -3.63 -1.24
N TYR A 144 -29.60 -4.31 -0.12
CA TYR A 144 -29.91 -3.64 1.15
C TYR A 144 -28.75 -2.79 1.64
N ALA A 145 -27.51 -3.29 1.55
CA ALA A 145 -26.31 -2.52 1.86
C ALA A 145 -26.18 -1.28 0.96
N MET A 146 -26.40 -1.43 -0.34
CA MET A 146 -26.37 -0.32 -1.30
C MET A 146 -27.41 0.75 -0.98
N ILE A 147 -28.65 0.35 -0.66
CA ILE A 147 -29.70 1.27 -0.20
C ILE A 147 -29.27 1.98 1.10
N GLY A 148 -28.63 1.26 2.03
CA GLY A 148 -28.07 1.82 3.25
C GLY A 148 -27.03 2.92 2.99
N ILE A 149 -26.10 2.67 2.06
CA ILE A 149 -25.08 3.64 1.62
C ILE A 149 -25.75 4.87 1.00
N LEU A 150 -26.69 4.67 0.06
CA LEU A 150 -27.46 5.75 -0.57
C LEU A 150 -28.20 6.61 0.46
N LYS A 151 -28.83 5.98 1.46
CA LYS A 151 -29.52 6.68 2.56
C LYS A 151 -28.55 7.44 3.44
N GLY A 152 -27.35 6.90 3.70
CA GLY A 152 -26.28 7.58 4.43
C GLY A 152 -25.81 8.84 3.70
N MET A 153 -25.54 8.74 2.40
CA MET A 153 -25.16 9.89 1.56
C MET A 153 -26.25 10.96 1.54
N GLY A 154 -27.51 10.58 1.35
CA GLY A 154 -28.65 11.50 1.38
C GLY A 154 -28.78 12.27 2.70
N LYS A 155 -28.54 11.60 3.84
CA LYS A 155 -28.52 12.27 5.16
C LYS A 155 -27.39 13.29 5.28
N SER A 156 -26.21 12.99 4.74
CA SER A 156 -25.07 13.91 4.75
C SER A 156 -25.40 15.19 3.98
N PHE A 157 -25.99 15.07 2.80
CA PHE A 157 -26.36 16.23 1.97
C PHE A 157 -27.48 17.07 2.58
N GLN A 158 -28.46 16.43 3.24
CA GLN A 158 -29.56 17.13 3.91
C GLN A 158 -29.13 17.86 5.19
N ASN A 159 -28.18 17.31 5.94
CA ASN A 159 -27.63 17.97 7.12
C ASN A 159 -26.79 19.21 6.78
N ASP A 160 -26.15 19.23 5.61
CA ASP A 160 -25.43 20.40 5.07
C ASP A 160 -26.39 21.52 4.59
N SER A 161 -27.67 21.18 4.39
CA SER A 161 -28.72 22.09 3.90
C SER A 161 -29.58 22.70 5.01
N ARG A 162 -29.30 22.43 6.30
CA ARG A 162 -30.00 23.11 7.40
C ARG A 162 -29.37 24.49 7.60
N PRO A 163 -30.10 25.60 7.38
CA PRO A 163 -29.56 26.91 7.66
C PRO A 163 -29.21 26.97 9.14
N VAL A 164 -27.96 27.34 9.42
CA VAL A 164 -27.54 27.77 10.75
C VAL A 164 -28.30 29.06 11.02
N HIS A 165 -29.34 28.97 11.85
CA HIS A 165 -29.99 30.15 12.45
C HIS A 165 -29.18 30.60 13.66
#